data_AF-A0A967X9Z2-F1
#
_entry.id   AF-A0A967X9Z2-F1
#
_cell.length_a   1.000
_cell.length_b   1.000
_cell.length_c   1.000
_cell.angle_alpha   90.00
_cell.angle_beta   90.00
_cell.angle_gamma   90.00
#
_symmetry.space_group_name_H-M   'P 1'
#
loop_
_entity.id
_entity.type
_entity.pdbx_description
1 polymer ?
#
loop_
_entity_poly.entity_id
_entity_poly.type
_entity_poly.pdbx_seq_one_letter_code
_entity_poly.pdbx_strand_id
1 'polypeptide(L)' 'MARYTGPVCKLCRRERTKLFLKGARCESSKCAIERKPYPPGEHGRGRVRETQYLIQLREKQKARR' A
#
# COMPACT_ATOMS: atom_id res chain seq x y z
N MET A 1 -8.56 17.55 -13.48
CA MET A 1 -7.67 16.44 -13.06
C MET A 1 -8.35 15.63 -11.97
N ALA A 2 -8.65 14.36 -12.23
CA ALA A 2 -9.31 13.50 -11.24
C ALA A 2 -8.30 12.97 -10.22
N ARG A 3 -8.58 13.18 -8.93
CA ARG A 3 -7.79 12.64 -7.82
C ARG A 3 -8.35 11.28 -7.42
N TYR A 4 -7.51 10.40 -6.90
CA TYR A 4 -7.97 9.09 -6.40
C TYR A 4 -8.74 9.27 -5.08
N THR A 5 -10.06 9.02 -5.10
CA THR A 5 -10.97 9.13 -3.93
C THR A 5 -11.30 7.79 -3.28
N GLY A 6 -10.78 6.69 -3.82
CA GLY A 6 -11.05 5.36 -3.31
C GLY A 6 -10.36 5.04 -1.98
N PRO A 7 -10.50 3.80 -1.48
CA PRO A 7 -9.89 3.37 -0.23
C PRO A 7 -8.35 3.52 -0.26
N VAL A 8 -7.79 4.41 0.57
CA VAL A 8 -6.34 4.73 0.60
C VAL A 8 -5.50 3.73 1.39
N CYS A 9 -6.04 3.09 2.44
CA CYS A 9 -5.29 2.10 3.22
C CYS A 9 -4.89 0.86 2.41
N LYS A 10 -5.60 0.57 1.31
CA LYS A 10 -5.23 -0.52 0.38
C LYS A 10 -3.92 -0.21 -0.33
N LEU A 11 -3.65 1.08 -0.57
CA LEU A 11 -2.44 1.55 -1.25
C LEU A 11 -1.22 1.32 -0.34
N CYS A 12 -1.31 1.73 0.92
CA CYS A 12 -0.24 1.51 1.90
C CYS A 12 0.05 0.02 2.09
N ARG A 13 -1.00 -0.82 2.13
CA ARG A 13 -0.84 -2.30 2.19
C ARG A 13 -0.19 -2.89 0.94
N ARG A 14 -0.46 -2.33 -0.25
CA ARG A 14 0.14 -2.81 -1.50
C ARG A 14 1.63 -2.47 -1.57
N GLU A 15 2.03 -1.29 -1.09
CA GLU A 15 3.45 -0.87 -1.08
C GLU A 15 4.21 -1.30 0.18
N ARG A 16 3.58 -2.11 1.07
CA ARG A 16 4.16 -2.62 2.32
C ARG A 16 4.78 -1.55 3.24
N THR A 17 4.39 -0.28 3.07
CA THR A 17 4.98 0.87 3.76
C THR A 17 3.89 1.86 4.18
N LYS A 18 4.08 2.50 5.34
CA LYS A 18 3.15 3.53 5.83
C LYS A 18 3.32 4.80 4.98
N LEU A 19 2.31 5.09 4.15
CA LEU A 19 2.22 6.32 3.34
C LEU A 19 1.52 7.48 4.08
N PHE A 20 1.07 7.26 5.32
CA PHE A 20 0.42 8.27 6.17
C PHE A 20 -0.77 9.05 5.56
N LEU A 21 -1.42 8.51 4.53
CA LEU A 21 -2.55 9.13 3.81
C LEU A 21 -3.82 9.39 4.66
N LYS A 22 -3.86 8.97 5.93
CA LYS A 22 -4.97 9.21 6.87
C LYS A 22 -4.55 9.95 8.15
N GLY A 23 -3.34 10.52 8.19
CA GLY A 23 -2.83 11.25 9.35
C GLY A 23 -2.91 10.43 10.65
N ALA A 24 -3.58 10.96 11.67
CA ALA A 24 -3.69 10.39 13.02
C ALA A 24 -4.11 8.90 13.07
N ARG A 25 -4.95 8.44 12.12
CA ARG A 25 -5.34 7.02 12.09
C ARG A 25 -4.17 6.08 11.74
N CYS A 26 -3.17 6.55 10.99
CA CYS A 26 -2.01 5.76 10.60
C CYS A 26 -1.00 5.52 11.74
N GLU A 27 -1.07 6.34 12.79
CA GLU A 27 -0.28 6.21 14.02
C GLU A 27 -0.97 5.32 15.06
N SER A 28 -2.30 5.18 14.97
CA SER A 28 -3.07 4.30 15.83
C SER A 28 -2.93 2.81 15.47
N SER A 29 -3.17 1.94 16.45
CA SER A 29 -3.29 0.47 16.31
C SER A 29 -4.40 0.01 15.34
N LYS A 30 -5.29 0.93 14.93
CA LYS A 30 -6.33 0.68 13.93
C LYS A 30 -5.79 0.77 12.49
N CYS A 31 -4.50 1.02 12.30
CA CYS A 31 -3.86 1.09 11.00
C CYS A 31 -3.94 -0.27 10.27
N ALA A 32 -4.32 -0.23 8.99
CA ALA A 32 -4.52 -1.45 8.21
C ALA A 32 -3.21 -2.21 7.94
N ILE A 33 -2.07 -1.54 7.99
CA ILE A 33 -0.75 -2.18 7.80
C ILE A 33 -0.41 -3.04 9.00
N GLU A 34 -0.60 -2.53 10.22
CA GLU A 34 -0.30 -3.28 11.45
C GLU A 34 -1.22 -4.50 11.59
N ARG A 35 -2.51 -4.35 11.26
CA ARG A 35 -3.48 -5.46 11.33
C ARG A 35 -3.36 -6.45 10.17
N LYS A 36 -2.96 -5.99 8.99
CA LYS A 36 -2.92 -6.78 7.74
C LYS A 36 -1.72 -6.35 6.87
N PRO A 37 -0.49 -6.79 7.20
CA PRO A 37 0.74 -6.35 6.54
C PRO A 37 0.93 -6.90 5.10
N TYR A 38 0.01 -7.74 4.63
CA TYR A 38 0.01 -8.30 3.29
C TYR A 38 -0.81 -7.44 2.30
N PRO A 39 -0.46 -7.46 1.00
CA PRO A 39 -1.23 -6.83 -0.07
C PRO A 39 -2.74 -7.13 -0.04
N PRO A 40 -3.58 -6.23 -0.57
CA PRO A 40 -5.01 -6.49 -0.73
C PRO A 40 -5.29 -7.54 -1.82
N GLY A 41 -6.43 -8.22 -1.72
CA GLY A 41 -6.89 -9.27 -2.65
C GLY A 41 -6.81 -10.67 -2.05
N GLU A 42 -7.49 -11.64 -2.67
CA GLU A 42 -7.54 -13.05 -2.23
C GLU A 42 -6.14 -13.68 -2.22
N HIS A 43 -5.36 -13.44 -3.28
CA HIS A 43 -3.97 -13.89 -3.39
C HIS A 43 -2.96 -12.98 -2.68
N GLY A 44 -3.42 -12.06 -1.82
CA GLY A 44 -2.55 -11.07 -1.16
C GLY A 44 -1.47 -11.68 -0.27
N ARG A 45 -1.67 -12.92 0.20
CA ARG A 45 -0.70 -13.67 1.02
C ARG A 45 0.34 -14.44 0.20
N GLY A 46 0.12 -14.59 -1.11
CA GLY A 46 1.06 -15.29 -1.98
C GLY A 46 2.37 -14.53 -2.14
N ARG A 47 3.48 -15.26 -2.28
CA ARG A 47 4.77 -14.68 -2.62
C ARG A 47 4.79 -14.37 -4.12
N VAL A 48 5.13 -13.13 -4.47
CA VAL A 48 5.31 -12.70 -5.86
C VAL A 48 6.81 -12.64 -6.15
N ARG A 49 7.23 -13.13 -7.32
CA ARG A 49 8.61 -12.98 -7.79
C ARG A 49 8.85 -11.52 -8.15
N GLU A 50 9.87 -10.92 -7.56
CA GLU A 50 10.24 -9.53 -7.84
C GLU A 50 11.12 -9.49 -9.09
N THR A 51 10.67 -8.78 -10.11
CA THR A 51 11.45 -8.48 -11.32
C THR A 51 11.94 -7.04 -11.25
N GLN A 52 13.03 -6.70 -11.95
CA GLN A 52 13.58 -5.34 -11.97
C GLN A 52 12.52 -4.30 -12.36
N TYR A 53 11.72 -4.60 -13.40
CA TYR A 53 10.61 -3.74 -13.81
C TYR A 53 9.56 -3.57 -12.71
N LEU A 54 9.20 -4.65 -12.00
CA LEU A 54 8.23 -4.59 -10.92
C LEU A 54 8.71 -3.70 -9.77
N ILE A 55 10.00 -3.79 -9.42
CA ILE A 55 10.61 -2.94 -8.38
C ILE A 55 10.52 -1.46 -8.79
N GLN A 56 10.96 -1.11 -10.00
CA GLN A 56 10.89 0.27 -10.52
C GLN A 56 9.46 0.78 -10.57
N LEU A 57 8.53 -0.05 -11.03
CA LEU A 57 7.11 0.30 -11.08
C LEU A 57 6.54 0.55 -9.69
N ARG A 58 6.92 -0.23 -8.67
CA ARG A 58 6.46 -0.03 -7.29
C ARG A 58 7.00 1.26 -6.69
N GLU A 59 8.28 1.56 -6.87
CA GLU A 59 8.88 2.81 -6.41
C GLU A 59 8.20 4.03 -7.05
N LYS A 60 7.96 4.00 -8.35
CA LYS A 60 7.17 5.05 -9.03
C LYS A 60 5.77 5.20 -8.44
N GLN A 61 5.09 4.10 -8.16
CA GLN A 61 3.73 4.12 -7.60
C GLN A 61 3.71 4.60 -6.14
N LYS A 62 4.76 4.33 -5.38
CA LYS A 62 4.96 4.82 -4.02
C LYS A 62 5.16 6.32 -4.02
N ALA A 63 6.04 6.86 -4.86
CA ALA A 63 6.30 8.29 -4.97
C ALA A 63 5.10 9.11 -5.47
N ARG A 64 4.21 8.51 -6.28
CA ARG A 64 3.02 9.18 -6.81
C ARG A 64 1.92 9.42 -5.76
N ARG A 65 1.95 8.73 -4.62
CA ARG A 65 0.86 8.70 -3.64
C ARG A 65 1.21 9.51 -2.40
#